data_AF-A0A4Y2EJE8-F1
#
_entry.id   AF-A0A4Y2EJE8-F1
#
_cell.length_a   1.000
_cell.length_b   1.000
_cell.length_c   1.000
_cell.angle_alpha   90.00
_cell.angle_beta   90.00
_cell.angle_gamma   90.00
#
_symmetry.space_group_name_H-M   'P 1'
#
loop_
_entity.id
_entity.type
_entity.pdbx_description
1 polymer ?
#
loop_
_entity_poly.entity_id
_entity_poly.type
_entity_poly.pdbx_seq_one_letter_code
_entity_poly.pdbx_strand_id
1 'polypeptide(L)'
;MMHLGHLRPSKSNYASPLHIVPKKGTLNWRPVGDYRALNSQTLKDKYPIPCISDFTAELHESKIFSRIDLIKAYHQIPIHPEDIHKTAICTPFGLFESTRMQFGLCNASATFQLFIDEVTRGLPGVYAFVDDILIASKNHEDHYQHLKTLFSRLDEYGLFINVWKRIFGTSTIDFLGFNISENGIKPLPDKVKCILDFPKPDTLTQLRRFLGMFNFYRCFIPKAEHILASIVQFLEGHTNKKKSHSSVRKSFEQL
;
A
#
# COMPACT_ATOMS: atom_id res chain seq x y z
N MET A 1 8.44 6.15 21.11
CA MET A 1 7.08 5.56 20.99
C MET A 1 6.39 5.54 22.34
N MET A 2 7.04 5.10 23.43
CA MET A 2 6.46 5.18 24.79
C MET A 2 6.14 6.61 25.25
N HIS A 3 7.07 7.56 25.09
CA HIS A 3 6.81 8.98 25.44
C HIS A 3 5.66 9.61 24.64
N LEU A 4 5.34 9.07 23.45
CA LEU A 4 4.20 9.52 22.64
C LEU A 4 2.89 8.84 23.04
N GLY A 5 2.91 7.93 24.02
CA GLY A 5 1.75 7.15 24.44
C GLY A 5 1.33 6.05 23.48
N HIS A 6 2.10 5.76 22.42
CA HIS A 6 1.75 4.74 21.41
C HIS A 6 2.02 3.30 21.87
N LEU A 7 2.94 3.14 22.83
CA LEU A 7 3.32 1.86 23.41
C LEU A 7 3.31 1.98 24.93
N ARG A 8 2.99 0.89 25.62
CA ARG A 8 3.12 0.76 27.08
C ARG A 8 3.66 -0.62 27.46
N PRO A 9 4.26 -0.80 28.65
CA PRO A 9 4.64 -2.12 29.14
C PRO A 9 3.44 -3.07 29.16
N SER A 10 3.65 -4.33 28.82
CA SER A 10 2.60 -5.35 28.74
C SER A 10 2.89 -6.54 29.65
N LYS A 11 1.81 -7.21 30.06
CA LYS A 11 1.83 -8.54 30.69
C LYS A 11 1.01 -9.54 29.88
N SER A 12 0.83 -9.26 28.58
CA SER A 12 0.02 -10.08 27.68
C SER A 12 0.59 -11.49 27.53
N ASN A 13 -0.30 -12.45 27.27
CA ASN A 13 0.07 -13.79 26.86
C ASN A 13 0.43 -13.87 25.35
N TYR A 14 0.23 -12.78 24.60
CA TYR A 14 0.72 -12.64 23.24
C TYR A 14 2.16 -12.08 23.24
N ALA A 15 2.97 -12.50 22.27
CA ALA A 15 4.30 -11.97 22.06
C ALA A 15 4.73 -12.13 20.60
N SER A 16 4.72 -11.03 19.85
CA SER A 16 5.26 -10.97 18.49
C SER A 16 6.71 -10.48 18.52
N PRO A 17 7.67 -11.12 17.81
CA PRO A 17 9.04 -10.62 17.76
C PRO A 17 9.15 -9.21 17.17
N LEU A 18 10.07 -8.39 17.67
CA LEU A 18 10.42 -7.11 17.04
C LEU A 18 11.40 -7.33 15.87
N HIS A 19 11.09 -6.75 14.72
CA HIS A 19 12.03 -6.55 13.61
C HIS A 19 12.35 -5.08 13.41
N ILE A 20 13.58 -4.82 12.98
CA ILE A 20 14.08 -3.49 12.66
C ILE A 20 14.31 -3.42 11.15
N VAL A 21 13.59 -2.51 10.48
CA VAL A 21 13.61 -2.35 9.02
C VAL A 21 14.22 -0.99 8.65
N PRO A 22 15.20 -0.93 7.75
CA PRO A 22 15.77 0.34 7.33
C PRO A 22 14.72 1.14 6.53
N LYS A 23 14.58 2.44 6.81
CA LYS A 23 13.76 3.32 5.98
C LYS A 23 14.52 3.65 4.70
N LYS A 24 13.96 3.24 3.57
CA LYS A 24 14.54 3.48 2.24
C LYS A 24 14.97 4.96 2.08
N GLY A 25 16.20 5.17 1.62
CA GLY A 25 16.76 6.51 1.36
C GLY A 25 17.14 7.30 2.61
N THR A 26 17.17 6.69 3.80
CA THR A 26 17.58 7.37 5.03
C THR A 26 18.43 6.45 5.91
N LEU A 27 19.19 7.02 6.85
CA LEU A 27 19.89 6.27 7.92
C LEU A 27 18.95 5.85 9.06
N ASN A 28 17.66 6.15 8.95
CA ASN A 28 16.69 5.88 10.01
C ASN A 28 16.15 4.45 9.93
N TRP A 29 15.83 3.89 11.09
CA TRP A 29 15.25 2.56 11.21
C TRP A 29 13.79 2.63 11.67
N ARG A 30 13.01 1.61 11.33
CA ARG A 30 11.61 1.47 11.74
C ARG A 30 11.43 0.17 12.55
N PRO A 31 11.01 0.25 13.81
CA PRO A 31 10.57 -0.92 14.56
C PRO A 31 9.23 -1.42 14.01
N VAL A 32 9.14 -2.71 13.73
CA VAL A 32 7.95 -3.39 13.18
C VAL A 32 7.77 -4.71 13.91
N GLY A 33 6.56 -4.98 14.40
CA GLY A 33 6.25 -6.30 14.99
C GLY A 33 6.07 -7.37 13.91
N ASP A 34 6.60 -8.56 14.12
CA ASP A 34 6.31 -9.74 13.30
C ASP A 34 4.94 -10.32 13.65
N TYR A 35 3.87 -9.70 13.13
CA TYR A 35 2.52 -10.13 13.40
C TYR A 35 2.05 -11.31 12.54
N ARG A 36 2.94 -12.04 11.85
CA ARG A 36 2.51 -13.15 10.97
C ARG A 36 1.65 -14.20 11.67
N ALA A 37 2.01 -14.58 12.91
CA ALA A 37 1.24 -15.53 13.71
C ALA A 37 -0.09 -14.93 14.20
N LEU A 38 -0.09 -13.67 14.61
CA LEU A 38 -1.32 -12.98 15.00
C LEU A 38 -2.29 -12.84 13.80
N ASN A 39 -1.77 -12.45 12.64
CA ASN A 39 -2.52 -12.25 11.41
C ASN A 39 -3.16 -13.54 10.88
N SER A 40 -2.58 -14.71 11.15
CA SER A 40 -3.18 -15.99 10.72
C SER A 40 -4.41 -16.38 11.53
N GLN A 41 -4.54 -15.85 12.75
CA GLN A 41 -5.66 -16.07 13.65
C GLN A 41 -6.69 -14.93 13.61
N THR A 42 -6.36 -13.82 12.94
CA THR A 42 -7.20 -12.63 12.85
C THR A 42 -8.16 -12.78 11.66
N LEU A 43 -9.45 -12.51 11.88
CA LEU A 43 -10.42 -12.43 10.80
C LEU A 43 -10.03 -11.27 9.88
N LYS A 44 -9.82 -11.57 8.59
CA LYS A 44 -9.37 -10.58 7.61
C LYS A 44 -10.52 -9.69 7.21
N ASP A 45 -10.31 -8.38 7.35
CA ASP A 45 -11.19 -7.38 6.80
C ASP A 45 -11.07 -7.36 5.27
N LYS A 46 -12.21 -7.29 4.60
CA LYS A 46 -12.33 -7.25 3.13
C LYS A 46 -12.82 -5.90 2.63
N TYR A 47 -12.72 -4.85 3.45
CA TYR A 47 -12.99 -3.49 3.00
C TYR A 47 -12.21 -3.21 1.70
N PRO A 48 -12.88 -2.73 0.64
CA PRO A 48 -12.24 -2.54 -0.65
C PRO A 48 -11.20 -1.43 -0.56
N ILE A 49 -9.95 -1.76 -0.87
CA ILE A 49 -8.90 -0.75 -1.07
C ILE A 49 -8.93 -0.39 -2.56
N PRO A 50 -9.13 0.89 -2.92
CA PRO A 50 -9.26 1.31 -4.31
C PRO A 50 -8.00 0.96 -5.09
N CYS A 51 -8.16 0.52 -6.32
CA CYS A 51 -7.10 0.42 -7.30
C CYS A 51 -7.01 1.75 -8.07
N ILE A 52 -5.83 2.08 -8.60
CA ILE A 52 -5.70 3.30 -9.43
C ILE A 52 -6.69 3.32 -10.59
N SER A 53 -7.00 2.14 -11.15
CA SER A 53 -7.96 1.97 -12.25
C SER A 53 -9.36 2.44 -11.91
N ASP A 54 -9.70 2.48 -10.62
CA ASP A 54 -11.06 2.76 -10.16
C ASP A 54 -11.38 4.25 -10.33
N PHE A 55 -10.37 5.12 -10.30
CA PHE A 55 -10.55 6.56 -10.44
C PHE A 55 -9.90 7.17 -11.68
N THR A 56 -9.25 6.39 -12.56
CA THR A 56 -8.66 6.94 -13.80
C THR A 56 -9.68 7.64 -14.70
N ALA A 57 -10.90 7.12 -14.76
CA ALA A 57 -11.98 7.73 -15.54
C ALA A 57 -12.35 9.13 -15.01
N GLU A 58 -12.27 9.31 -13.69
CA GLU A 58 -12.59 10.56 -13.01
C GLU A 58 -11.47 11.60 -13.11
N LEU A 59 -10.26 11.18 -13.48
CA LEU A 59 -9.14 12.09 -13.79
C LEU A 59 -9.26 12.78 -15.15
N HIS A 60 -10.27 12.44 -15.96
CA HIS A 60 -10.51 13.07 -17.26
C HIS A 60 -10.60 14.60 -17.12
N GLU A 61 -9.99 15.34 -18.04
CA GLU A 61 -9.85 16.82 -18.06
C GLU A 61 -9.07 17.44 -16.89
N SER A 62 -8.57 16.66 -15.93
CA SER A 62 -7.73 17.20 -14.87
C SER A 62 -6.37 17.61 -15.42
N LYS A 63 -5.93 18.82 -15.10
CA LYS A 63 -4.67 19.42 -15.58
C LYS A 63 -3.71 19.75 -14.44
N ILE A 64 -4.22 19.80 -13.22
CA ILE A 64 -3.49 20.25 -12.03
C ILE A 64 -3.63 19.20 -10.95
N PHE A 65 -2.49 18.77 -10.43
CA PHE A 65 -2.40 17.68 -9.48
C PHE A 65 -1.62 18.08 -8.24
N SER A 66 -2.04 17.54 -7.10
CA SER A 66 -1.33 17.61 -5.84
C SER A 66 -1.31 16.25 -5.17
N ARG A 67 -0.30 16.00 -4.34
CA ARG A 67 -0.23 14.81 -3.49
C ARG A 67 0.05 15.22 -2.05
N ILE A 68 -0.72 14.69 -1.13
CA ILE A 68 -0.60 14.87 0.31
C ILE A 68 -0.25 13.52 0.94
N ASP A 69 0.79 13.50 1.76
CA ASP A 69 1.24 12.35 2.58
C ASP A 69 0.84 12.63 4.04
N LEU A 70 0.16 11.69 4.70
CA LEU A 70 -0.22 11.83 6.11
C LEU A 70 0.92 11.38 7.04
N ILE A 71 1.15 12.12 8.13
CA ILE A 71 2.23 11.80 9.09
C ILE A 71 1.86 10.54 9.87
N LYS A 72 2.61 9.45 9.68
CA LYS A 72 2.47 8.22 10.49
C LYS A 72 1.00 7.78 10.59
N ALA A 73 0.28 7.81 9.47
CA ALA A 73 -1.16 7.51 9.35
C ALA A 73 -1.68 6.43 10.31
N TYR A 74 -1.06 5.24 10.32
CA TYR A 74 -1.49 4.16 11.21
C TYR A 74 -1.41 4.51 12.70
N HIS A 75 -0.39 5.26 13.14
CA HIS A 75 -0.29 5.65 14.54
C HIS A 75 -1.34 6.67 14.98
N GLN A 76 -2.10 7.25 14.04
CA GLN A 76 -3.22 8.15 14.35
C GLN A 76 -4.49 7.38 14.76
N ILE A 77 -4.61 6.11 14.37
CA ILE A 77 -5.79 5.28 14.67
C ILE A 77 -5.60 4.55 16.01
N PRO A 78 -6.50 4.72 17.00
CA PRO A 78 -6.47 3.95 18.24
C PRO A 78 -6.84 2.49 17.99
N ILE A 79 -6.19 1.58 18.72
CA ILE A 79 -6.62 0.17 18.78
C ILE A 79 -7.73 0.05 19.82
N HIS A 80 -8.76 -0.74 19.51
CA HIS A 80 -9.82 -1.04 20.46
C HIS A 80 -9.23 -1.61 21.77
N PRO A 81 -9.66 -1.15 22.96
CA PRO A 81 -9.02 -1.52 24.23
C PRO A 81 -8.85 -3.02 24.45
N GLU A 82 -9.83 -3.82 24.02
CA GLU A 82 -9.82 -5.28 24.15
C GLU A 82 -8.78 -5.96 23.24
N ASP A 83 -8.34 -5.31 22.16
CA ASP A 83 -7.38 -5.86 21.20
C ASP A 83 -5.94 -5.39 21.45
N ILE A 84 -5.72 -4.38 22.31
CA ILE A 84 -4.39 -3.83 22.61
C ILE A 84 -3.40 -4.93 23.01
N HIS A 85 -3.80 -5.81 23.92
CA HIS A 85 -2.94 -6.88 24.43
C HIS A 85 -2.45 -7.85 23.35
N LYS A 86 -3.20 -8.03 22.27
CA LYS A 86 -2.83 -8.91 21.14
C LYS A 86 -1.63 -8.35 20.37
N THR A 87 -1.42 -7.04 20.42
CA THR A 87 -0.31 -6.35 19.74
C THR A 87 1.00 -6.36 20.51
N ALA A 88 1.10 -7.15 21.56
CA ALA A 88 2.32 -7.24 22.36
C ALA A 88 3.53 -7.65 21.50
N ILE A 89 4.59 -6.85 21.56
CA ILE A 89 5.87 -7.04 20.91
C ILE A 89 6.91 -7.37 21.97
N CYS A 90 7.64 -8.47 21.77
CA CYS A 90 8.78 -8.87 22.58
C CYS A 90 10.06 -8.20 22.08
N THR A 91 10.79 -7.55 22.99
CA THR A 91 12.09 -6.93 22.74
C THR A 91 13.12 -7.48 23.74
N PRO A 92 14.43 -7.28 23.50
CA PRO A 92 15.48 -7.68 24.45
C PRO A 92 15.37 -7.04 25.84
N PHE A 93 14.55 -6.00 26.01
CA PHE A 93 14.41 -5.22 27.24
C PHE A 93 12.98 -5.23 27.80
N GLY A 94 12.11 -6.12 27.30
CA GLY A 94 10.78 -6.35 27.88
C GLY A 94 9.67 -6.55 26.85
N LEU A 95 8.45 -6.68 27.36
CA LEU A 95 7.24 -6.84 26.56
C LEU A 95 6.46 -5.52 26.54
N PHE A 96 6.05 -5.08 25.35
CA PHE A 96 5.31 -3.83 25.16
C PHE A 96 4.11 -4.05 24.25
N GLU A 97 2.98 -3.45 24.56
CA GLU A 97 1.76 -3.49 23.73
C GLU A 97 1.42 -2.12 23.17
N SER A 98 0.70 -2.10 22.06
CA SER A 98 0.40 -0.89 21.31
C SER A 98 -1.01 -0.39 21.52
N THR A 99 -1.14 0.89 21.83
CA THR A 99 -2.42 1.62 21.97
C THR A 99 -2.89 2.23 20.64
N ARG A 100 -1.99 2.27 19.65
CA ARG A 100 -2.21 2.81 18.30
C ARG A 100 -1.93 1.74 17.26
N MET A 101 -2.59 1.81 16.11
CA MET A 101 -2.43 0.83 15.06
C MET A 101 -0.99 0.79 14.55
N GLN A 102 -0.45 -0.43 14.39
CA GLN A 102 0.95 -0.65 14.01
C GLN A 102 1.07 -1.20 12.59
N PHE A 103 2.24 -0.96 11.98
CA PHE A 103 2.62 -1.66 10.76
C PHE A 103 2.68 -3.18 11.00
N GLY A 104 2.26 -3.95 10.00
CA GLY A 104 2.33 -5.40 10.00
C GLY A 104 1.03 -6.09 10.44
N LEU A 105 0.08 -5.37 11.06
CA LEU A 105 -1.26 -5.91 11.33
C LEU A 105 -2.04 -6.08 10.01
N CYS A 106 -2.70 -7.23 9.82
CA CYS A 106 -3.31 -7.58 8.53
C CYS A 106 -4.46 -6.66 8.10
N ASN A 107 -5.19 -6.07 9.05
CA ASN A 107 -6.35 -5.22 8.77
C ASN A 107 -6.00 -3.72 8.81
N ALA A 108 -4.73 -3.34 9.01
CA ALA A 108 -4.38 -1.94 9.22
C ALA A 108 -4.70 -1.05 8.02
N SER A 109 -4.40 -1.50 6.81
CA SER A 109 -4.70 -0.74 5.59
C SER A 109 -6.20 -0.66 5.32
N ALA A 110 -6.95 -1.74 5.55
CA ALA A 110 -8.41 -1.75 5.40
C ALA A 110 -9.08 -0.78 6.39
N THR A 111 -8.66 -0.83 7.66
CA THR A 111 -9.14 0.08 8.71
C THR A 111 -8.83 1.53 8.36
N PHE A 112 -7.60 1.82 7.91
CA PHE A 112 -7.23 3.18 7.53
C PHE A 112 -7.96 3.65 6.28
N GLN A 113 -8.16 2.77 5.30
CA GLN A 113 -8.91 3.11 4.08
C GLN A 113 -10.37 3.46 4.42
N LEU A 114 -11.04 2.64 5.23
CA LEU A 114 -12.39 2.93 5.70
C LEU A 114 -12.49 4.31 6.37
N PHE A 115 -11.53 4.62 7.24
CA PHE A 115 -11.47 5.91 7.92
C PHE A 115 -11.21 7.06 6.95
N ILE A 116 -10.22 6.96 6.06
CA ILE A 116 -9.90 8.06 5.14
C ILE A 116 -11.00 8.28 4.11
N ASP A 117 -11.74 7.24 3.73
CA ASP A 117 -12.92 7.36 2.86
C ASP A 117 -14.08 8.08 3.53
N GLU A 118 -14.23 7.98 4.86
CA GLU A 118 -15.15 8.80 5.64
C GLU A 118 -14.72 10.26 5.64
N VAL A 119 -13.43 10.50 5.93
CA VAL A 119 -12.84 11.84 5.93
C VAL A 119 -13.04 12.50 4.57
N THR A 120 -12.65 11.87 3.47
CA THR A 120 -12.69 12.47 2.12
C THR A 120 -14.04 12.35 1.43
N ARG A 121 -15.06 11.79 2.09
CA ARG A 121 -16.38 11.57 1.51
C ARG A 121 -16.98 12.87 0.98
N GLY A 122 -17.43 12.81 -0.28
CA GLY A 122 -18.09 13.91 -0.96
C GLY A 122 -17.16 15.04 -1.41
N LEU A 123 -15.83 14.86 -1.31
CA LEU A 123 -14.87 15.83 -1.82
C LEU A 123 -14.58 15.56 -3.31
N PRO A 124 -15.00 16.44 -4.23
CA PRO A 124 -14.74 16.25 -5.65
C PRO A 124 -13.24 16.34 -5.95
N GLY A 125 -12.75 15.49 -6.86
CA GLY A 125 -11.35 15.51 -7.30
C GLY A 125 -10.34 15.10 -6.24
N VAL A 126 -10.77 14.51 -5.11
CA VAL A 126 -9.92 14.01 -4.04
C VAL A 126 -9.98 12.49 -4.01
N TYR A 127 -8.81 11.85 -4.12
CA TYR A 127 -8.69 10.39 -4.15
C TYR A 127 -7.72 9.94 -3.07
N ALA A 128 -8.23 9.21 -2.07
CA ALA A 128 -7.42 8.69 -0.99
C ALA A 128 -7.06 7.23 -1.24
N PHE A 129 -5.78 6.91 -1.10
CA PHE A 129 -5.27 5.54 -1.05
C PHE A 129 -4.42 5.40 0.19
N VAL A 130 -4.98 4.75 1.22
CA VAL A 130 -4.36 4.60 2.53
C VAL A 130 -3.84 5.96 3.02
N ASP A 131 -2.53 6.16 3.15
CA ASP A 131 -1.89 7.37 3.68
C ASP A 131 -1.53 8.43 2.62
N ASP A 132 -1.75 8.12 1.35
CA ASP A 132 -1.48 8.98 0.19
C ASP A 132 -2.81 9.54 -0.37
N ILE A 133 -2.92 10.87 -0.48
CA ILE A 133 -4.10 11.54 -1.04
C ILE A 133 -3.70 12.30 -2.31
N LEU A 134 -4.35 11.97 -3.42
CA LEU A 134 -4.25 12.68 -4.69
C LEU A 134 -5.37 13.72 -4.78
N ILE A 135 -5.04 14.91 -5.28
CA ILE A 135 -6.00 15.94 -5.65
C ILE A 135 -5.81 16.23 -7.13
N ALA A 136 -6.89 16.16 -7.91
CA ALA A 136 -6.89 16.41 -9.33
C ALA A 136 -7.95 17.47 -9.67
N SER A 137 -7.62 18.41 -10.54
CA SER A 137 -8.52 19.55 -10.83
C SER A 137 -8.32 20.06 -12.25
N LYS A 138 -9.38 20.66 -12.82
CA LYS A 138 -9.39 21.14 -14.20
C LYS A 138 -8.66 22.47 -14.37
N ASN A 139 -8.69 23.33 -13.35
CA ASN A 139 -8.07 24.65 -13.34
C ASN A 139 -7.60 25.03 -11.92
N HIS A 140 -6.86 26.15 -11.80
CA HIS A 140 -6.22 26.57 -10.55
C HIS A 140 -7.22 26.98 -9.46
N GLU A 141 -8.35 27.57 -9.83
CA GLU A 141 -9.37 28.01 -8.87
C GLU A 141 -10.04 26.79 -8.21
N ASP A 142 -10.48 25.83 -9.02
CA ASP A 142 -11.02 24.57 -8.51
C ASP A 142 -10.00 23.86 -7.62
N HIS A 143 -8.72 23.87 -8.02
CA HIS A 143 -7.65 23.23 -7.26
C HIS A 143 -7.44 23.87 -5.88
N TYR A 144 -7.51 25.21 -5.81
CA TYR A 144 -7.46 25.93 -4.55
C TYR A 144 -8.64 25.56 -3.65
N GLN A 145 -9.86 25.49 -4.19
CA GLN A 145 -11.05 25.11 -3.41
C GLN A 145 -10.99 23.66 -2.93
N HIS A 146 -10.52 22.72 -3.76
CA HIS A 146 -10.33 21.33 -3.36
C HIS A 146 -9.33 21.20 -2.22
N LEU A 147 -8.17 21.86 -2.31
CA LEU A 147 -7.17 21.87 -1.24
C LEU A 147 -7.72 22.48 0.05
N LYS A 148 -8.41 23.62 -0.05
CA LYS A 148 -9.01 24.30 1.11
C LYS A 148 -10.02 23.41 1.83
N THR A 149 -10.91 22.76 1.08
CA THR A 149 -11.94 21.88 1.64
C THR A 149 -11.32 20.63 2.25
N LEU A 150 -10.35 20.02 1.57
CA LEU A 150 -9.62 18.88 2.09
C LEU A 150 -8.86 19.21 3.38
N PHE A 151 -8.14 20.33 3.43
CA PHE A 151 -7.42 20.71 4.66
C PHE A 151 -8.36 20.99 5.82
N SER A 152 -9.50 21.62 5.57
CA SER A 152 -10.52 21.87 6.60
C SER A 152 -11.05 20.54 7.16
N ARG A 153 -11.28 19.56 6.28
CA ARG A 153 -11.75 18.22 6.65
C ARG A 153 -10.69 17.40 7.39
N LEU A 154 -9.43 17.50 6.97
CA LEU A 154 -8.33 16.85 7.69
C LEU A 154 -8.17 17.43 9.10
N ASP A 155 -8.29 18.76 9.24
CA ASP A 155 -8.22 19.45 10.54
C ASP A 155 -9.38 19.04 11.47
N GLU A 156 -10.62 18.98 10.93
CA GLU A 156 -11.82 18.52 11.66
C GLU A 156 -11.62 17.12 12.27
N TYR A 157 -10.97 16.22 11.54
CA TYR A 157 -10.68 14.85 11.98
C TYR A 157 -9.34 14.71 12.73
N GLY A 158 -8.61 15.81 12.95
CA GLY A 158 -7.33 15.82 13.66
C GLY A 158 -6.19 15.10 12.92
N LEU A 159 -6.25 15.04 11.59
CA LEU A 159 -5.24 14.40 10.75
C LEU A 159 -4.08 15.33 10.42
N PHE A 160 -2.85 14.84 10.66
CA PHE A 160 -1.63 15.62 10.40
C PHE A 160 -1.01 15.32 9.03
N ILE A 161 -0.67 16.38 8.30
CA ILE A 161 -0.04 16.32 6.98
C ILE A 161 1.49 16.43 7.08
N ASN A 162 2.20 15.65 6.26
CA ASN A 162 3.63 15.73 6.13
C ASN A 162 4.04 16.88 5.20
N VAL A 163 4.38 18.02 5.79
CA VAL A 163 4.74 19.26 5.09
C VAL A 163 5.89 19.08 4.09
N TRP A 164 6.82 18.15 4.36
CA TRP A 164 8.03 17.96 3.56
C TRP A 164 7.85 17.05 2.34
N LYS A 165 6.81 16.22 2.32
CA LYS A 165 6.59 15.22 1.25
C LYS A 165 5.44 15.55 0.31
N ARG A 166 4.72 16.63 0.59
CA ARG A 166 3.61 17.10 -0.24
C ARG A 166 4.14 17.74 -1.53
N ILE A 167 3.36 17.57 -2.59
CA ILE A 167 3.60 18.17 -3.90
C ILE A 167 2.32 18.93 -4.25
N PHE A 168 2.44 20.18 -4.71
CA PHE A 168 1.28 21.01 -5.02
C PHE A 168 1.27 21.54 -6.44
N GLY A 169 0.08 21.53 -7.06
CA GLY A 169 -0.25 22.30 -8.24
C GLY A 169 0.57 21.97 -9.49
N THR A 170 1.02 20.73 -9.65
CA THR A 170 1.85 20.30 -10.78
C THR A 170 1.01 19.83 -11.97
N SER A 171 1.55 19.95 -13.18
CA SER A 171 0.90 19.43 -14.39
C SER A 171 1.02 17.90 -14.54
N THR A 172 2.01 17.31 -13.88
CA THR A 172 2.20 15.87 -13.78
C THR A 172 2.57 15.47 -12.36
N ILE A 173 2.20 14.26 -11.94
CA ILE A 173 2.52 13.77 -10.59
C ILE A 173 2.67 12.25 -10.55
N ASP A 174 3.59 11.76 -9.73
CA ASP A 174 3.73 10.34 -9.48
C ASP A 174 2.83 9.89 -8.32
N PHE A 175 1.96 8.93 -8.57
CA PHE A 175 1.01 8.39 -7.60
C PHE A 175 0.81 6.89 -7.82
N LEU A 176 0.90 6.09 -6.75
CA LEU A 176 0.68 4.63 -6.74
C LEU A 176 1.41 3.82 -7.84
N GLY A 177 2.60 4.26 -8.24
CA GLY A 177 3.39 3.56 -9.26
C GLY A 177 3.09 3.96 -10.71
N PHE A 178 2.37 5.07 -10.90
CA PHE A 178 2.04 5.69 -12.17
C PHE A 178 2.41 7.17 -12.18
N ASN A 179 2.74 7.69 -13.35
CA ASN A 179 2.78 9.12 -13.62
C ASN A 179 1.41 9.54 -14.17
N ILE A 180 0.81 10.55 -13.55
CA ILE A 180 -0.50 11.10 -13.89
C ILE A 180 -0.27 12.45 -14.57
N SER A 181 -1.03 12.71 -15.65
CA SER A 181 -1.01 13.97 -16.41
C SER A 181 -2.38 14.24 -17.04
N GLU A 182 -2.54 15.37 -17.73
CA GLU A 182 -3.73 15.65 -18.55
C GLU A 182 -4.00 14.58 -19.63
N ASN A 183 -2.97 13.85 -20.06
CA ASN A 183 -3.07 12.78 -21.05
C ASN A 183 -3.46 11.42 -20.43
N GLY A 184 -3.84 11.42 -19.14
CA GLY A 184 -4.13 10.22 -18.38
C GLY A 184 -2.91 9.68 -17.62
N ILE A 185 -2.94 8.37 -17.34
CA ILE A 185 -1.94 7.70 -16.51
C ILE A 185 -0.93 6.93 -17.36
N LYS A 186 0.31 6.82 -16.89
CA LYS A 186 1.39 6.01 -17.50
C LYS A 186 2.17 5.26 -16.43
N PRO A 187 2.63 4.02 -16.67
CA PRO A 187 3.55 3.35 -15.76
C PRO A 187 4.84 4.16 -15.54
N LEU A 188 5.39 4.13 -14.33
CA LEU A 188 6.68 4.78 -14.08
C LEU A 188 7.82 4.08 -14.86
N PRO A 189 8.74 4.82 -15.52
CA PRO A 189 9.81 4.24 -16.32
C PRO A 189 10.66 3.22 -15.57
N ASP A 190 11.01 3.50 -14.31
CA ASP A 190 11.79 2.58 -13.47
C ASP A 190 11.06 1.26 -13.20
N LYS A 191 9.72 1.31 -13.09
CA LYS A 191 8.90 0.12 -12.84
C LYS A 191 8.77 -0.74 -14.10
N VAL A 192 8.64 -0.09 -15.26
CA VAL A 192 8.68 -0.75 -16.56
C VAL A 192 10.05 -1.41 -16.76
N LYS A 193 11.13 -0.68 -16.47
CA LYS A 193 12.50 -1.21 -16.55
C LYS A 193 12.69 -2.44 -15.66
N CYS A 194 12.18 -2.44 -14.43
CA CYS A 194 12.24 -3.62 -13.57
C CYS A 194 11.53 -4.87 -14.16
N ILE A 195 10.53 -4.69 -15.03
CA ILE A 195 9.85 -5.81 -15.71
C ILE A 195 10.66 -6.27 -16.91
N LEU A 196 11.19 -5.33 -17.71
CA LEU A 196 12.02 -5.62 -18.87
C LEU A 196 13.34 -6.31 -18.49
N ASP A 197 13.96 -5.86 -17.40
CA ASP A 197 15.22 -6.40 -16.87
C ASP A 197 15.00 -7.63 -15.97
N PHE A 198 13.75 -8.10 -15.80
CA PHE A 198 13.46 -9.24 -14.94
C PHE A 198 14.11 -10.50 -15.55
N PRO A 199 14.96 -11.23 -14.80
CA PRO A 199 15.64 -12.40 -15.34
C PRO A 199 14.63 -13.49 -15.68
N LYS A 200 14.90 -14.26 -16.76
CA LYS A 200 14.04 -15.37 -17.17
C LYS A 200 13.69 -16.26 -15.96
N PRO A 201 12.40 -16.45 -15.64
CA PRO A 201 12.03 -17.23 -14.46
C PRO A 201 12.39 -18.72 -14.61
N ASP A 202 13.27 -19.22 -13.74
CA ASP A 202 13.64 -20.65 -13.70
C ASP A 202 12.80 -21.44 -12.69
N THR A 203 12.02 -20.75 -11.85
CA THR A 203 11.21 -21.35 -10.78
C THR A 203 9.78 -20.85 -10.82
N LEU A 204 8.83 -21.68 -10.37
CA LEU A 204 7.42 -21.29 -10.22
C LEU A 204 7.24 -20.04 -9.35
N THR A 205 8.07 -19.89 -8.31
CA THR A 205 8.06 -18.70 -7.45
C THR A 205 8.50 -17.44 -8.21
N GLN A 206 9.57 -17.53 -9.00
CA GLN A 206 10.00 -16.40 -9.85
C GLN A 206 8.95 -16.09 -10.92
N LEU A 207 8.34 -17.11 -11.53
CA LEU A 207 7.32 -16.93 -12.56
C LEU A 207 6.08 -16.21 -12.01
N ARG A 208 5.59 -16.64 -10.84
CA ARG A 208 4.49 -15.96 -10.14
C ARG A 208 4.83 -14.52 -9.75
N ARG A 209 6.08 -14.26 -9.34
CA ARG A 209 6.55 -12.90 -9.03
C ARG A 209 6.56 -12.02 -10.29
N PHE A 210 7.09 -12.52 -11.40
CA PHE A 210 7.08 -11.84 -12.69
C PHE A 210 5.66 -11.50 -13.12
N LEU A 211 4.76 -12.49 -13.10
CA LEU A 211 3.35 -12.28 -13.44
C LEU A 211 2.66 -11.28 -12.53
N GLY A 212 2.96 -11.27 -11.23
CA GLY A 212 2.43 -10.27 -10.31
C GLY A 212 2.83 -8.84 -10.73
N MET A 213 4.09 -8.64 -11.11
CA MET A 213 4.57 -7.34 -11.61
C MET A 213 3.93 -6.96 -12.95
N PHE A 214 3.85 -7.90 -13.88
CA PHE A 214 3.24 -7.69 -15.19
C PHE A 214 1.74 -7.37 -15.07
N ASN A 215 1.00 -8.13 -14.26
CA ASN A 215 -0.43 -7.96 -14.06
C ASN A 215 -0.79 -6.58 -13.48
N PHE A 216 0.09 -5.98 -12.69
CA PHE A 216 -0.13 -4.63 -12.16
C PHE A 216 -0.24 -3.57 -13.27
N TYR A 217 0.43 -3.77 -14.41
CA TYR A 217 0.41 -2.87 -15.56
C TYR A 217 -0.37 -3.40 -16.76
N ARG A 218 -1.14 -4.50 -16.59
CA ARG A 218 -1.83 -5.19 -17.69
C ARG A 218 -2.78 -4.31 -18.49
N CYS A 219 -3.37 -3.28 -17.87
CA CYS A 219 -4.32 -2.37 -18.54
C CYS A 219 -3.67 -1.54 -19.66
N PHE A 220 -2.34 -1.45 -19.69
CA PHE A 220 -1.58 -0.78 -20.76
C PHE A 220 -1.18 -1.72 -21.90
N ILE A 221 -1.49 -3.01 -21.81
CA ILE A 221 -1.02 -4.03 -22.73
C ILE A 221 -2.22 -4.58 -23.50
N PRO A 222 -2.40 -4.19 -24.77
CA PRO A 222 -3.47 -4.73 -25.60
C PRO A 222 -3.38 -6.25 -25.66
N LYS A 223 -4.51 -6.93 -25.48
CA LYS A 223 -4.60 -8.40 -25.55
C LYS A 223 -3.70 -9.12 -24.54
N ALA A 224 -3.40 -8.51 -23.39
CA ALA A 224 -2.60 -9.12 -22.32
C ALA A 224 -3.09 -10.53 -21.94
N GLU A 225 -4.41 -10.75 -21.93
CA GLU A 225 -5.01 -12.05 -21.62
C GLU A 225 -4.55 -13.15 -22.59
N HIS A 226 -4.51 -12.86 -23.89
CA HIS A 226 -4.03 -13.82 -24.89
C HIS A 226 -2.53 -14.12 -24.73
N ILE A 227 -1.73 -13.11 -24.39
CA ILE A 227 -0.28 -13.25 -24.15
C ILE A 227 -0.04 -14.13 -22.92
N LEU A 228 -0.82 -13.93 -21.86
CA LEU A 228 -0.66 -14.63 -20.59
C LEU A 228 -1.35 -16.00 -20.54
N ALA A 229 -2.25 -16.32 -21.46
CA ALA A 229 -3.09 -17.52 -21.42
C ALA A 229 -2.27 -18.81 -21.22
N SER A 230 -1.20 -18.99 -22.00
CA SER A 230 -0.33 -20.17 -21.91
C SER A 230 0.37 -20.27 -20.55
N ILE A 231 0.78 -19.14 -19.98
CA ILE A 231 1.47 -19.08 -18.69
C ILE A 231 0.48 -19.34 -17.55
N VAL A 232 -0.72 -18.78 -17.62
CA VAL A 232 -1.78 -19.00 -16.62
C VAL A 232 -2.19 -20.47 -16.62
N GLN A 233 -2.44 -21.06 -17.79
CA GLN A 233 -2.75 -22.48 -17.92
C GLN A 233 -1.62 -23.37 -17.36
N PHE A 234 -0.36 -23.03 -17.63
CA PHE A 234 0.78 -23.72 -17.04
C PHE A 234 0.75 -23.66 -15.50
N LEU A 235 0.36 -22.53 -14.91
CA LEU A 235 0.31 -22.36 -13.45
C LEU A 235 -0.86 -23.06 -12.76
N GLU A 236 -2.01 -23.19 -13.43
CA GLU A 236 -3.19 -23.90 -12.90
C GLU A 236 -2.87 -25.37 -12.56
N GLY A 237 -2.04 -26.02 -13.37
CA GLY A 237 -1.56 -27.38 -13.12
C GLY A 237 -0.53 -27.51 -11.98
N HIS A 238 0.01 -26.40 -11.47
CA HIS A 238 1.12 -26.37 -10.53
C HIS A 238 0.75 -25.66 -9.23
N THR A 239 -0.17 -26.24 -8.44
CA THR A 239 -0.38 -25.83 -7.05
C THR A 239 0.91 -26.05 -6.24
N ASN A 240 1.20 -25.19 -5.27
CA ASN A 240 2.34 -25.38 -4.38
C ASN A 240 2.19 -26.73 -3.65
N LYS A 241 2.83 -27.79 -4.18
CA LYS A 241 3.09 -28.99 -3.38
C LYS A 241 3.87 -28.52 -2.17
N LYS A 242 3.32 -28.74 -0.96
CA LYS A 242 4.10 -28.75 0.28
C LYS A 242 5.38 -29.54 -0.02
N LYS A 243 6.54 -28.93 0.27
CA LYS A 243 7.89 -29.46 0.00
C LYS A 243 7.90 -31.00 -0.03
N SER A 244 8.02 -31.57 -1.22
CA SER A 244 8.40 -32.97 -1.41
C SER A 244 9.63 -32.95 -2.30
N HIS A 245 10.75 -33.42 -1.74
CA HIS A 245 11.99 -33.64 -2.45
C HIS A 245 11.76 -34.72 -3.50
N SER A 246 11.62 -34.36 -4.77
CA SER A 246 12.31 -35.01 -5.90
C SER A 246 11.80 -34.49 -7.25
N SER A 247 12.77 -34.21 -8.11
CA SER A 247 12.73 -34.20 -9.59
C SER A 247 11.74 -33.29 -10.30
N VAL A 248 12.26 -32.22 -10.91
CA VAL A 248 11.67 -31.65 -12.13
C VAL A 248 12.79 -31.38 -13.13
N ARG A 249 12.72 -32.03 -14.29
CA ARG A 249 13.55 -31.74 -15.47
C ARG A 249 12.64 -31.69 -16.69
N LYS A 250 12.86 -30.63 -17.50
CA LYS A 250 12.29 -30.32 -18.83
C LYS A 250 10.83 -29.86 -18.82
N SER A 251 10.40 -28.78 -19.49
CA SER A 251 10.87 -28.16 -20.73
C SER A 251 10.58 -26.65 -20.73
N PHE A 252 11.49 -25.82 -21.28
CA PHE A 252 11.26 -24.40 -21.57
C PHE A 252 11.95 -24.02 -22.88
N GLU A 253 11.26 -24.23 -24.00
CA GLU A 253 11.58 -23.58 -25.26
C GLU A 253 10.28 -22.99 -25.80
N GLN A 254 10.14 -21.66 -25.67
CA GLN A 254 9.13 -20.73 -26.26
C GLN A 254 8.68 -19.59 -25.32
N LEU A 255 9.59 -19.13 -24.44
CA LEU A 255 9.53 -17.81 -23.80
C LEU A 255 10.88 -17.13 -23.99
#